data_AF-A0A1H9MFI4-F1
#
_entry.id   AF-A0A1H9MFI4-F1
#
_cell.length_a   1.000
_cell.length_b   1.000
_cell.length_c   1.000
_cell.angle_alpha   90.00
_cell.angle_beta   90.00
_cell.angle_gamma   90.00
#
_symmetry.space_group_name_H-M   'P 1'
#
loop_
_entity.id
_entity.type
_entity.pdbx_description
1 polymer ?
#
loop_
_entity_poly.entity_id
_entity_poly.type
_entity_poly.pdbx_seq_one_letter_code
_entity_poly.pdbx_strand_id
1 'polypeptide(L)'
;MEILVATLILIEYVQIKSDWIEKLITGKSKVLIENGTINEKELAKVRMSVDQLEMNLRQKNVLKLDDVKYATIEPNGQVGYLLKDEAQPVTKKEFNQLMKLLTNNQTQLNQINQQMNQMSEDNLFKEVSKKSHNNEPPKHLQ
;
A
#
# COMPACT_ATOMS: atom_id res chain seq x y z
N MET A 1 -44.92 -24.87 5.72
CA MET A 1 -43.81 -23.97 6.10
C MET A 1 -42.77 -24.66 6.95
N GLU A 2 -43.17 -25.41 7.98
CA GLU A 2 -42.24 -26.04 8.94
C GLU A 2 -41.21 -26.98 8.31
N ILE A 3 -41.59 -27.80 7.33
CA ILE A 3 -40.66 -28.69 6.61
C ILE A 3 -39.56 -27.91 5.87
N LEU A 4 -39.90 -26.74 5.31
CA LEU A 4 -38.95 -25.91 4.55
C LEU A 4 -37.92 -25.28 5.50
N VAL A 5 -38.38 -24.79 6.65
CA VAL A 5 -37.54 -24.21 7.70
C VAL A 5 -36.62 -25.27 8.32
N ALA A 6 -37.15 -26.45 8.63
CA ALA A 6 -36.35 -27.56 9.15
C ALA A 6 -35.27 -28.01 8.15
N THR A 7 -35.59 -28.04 6.85
CA THR A 7 -34.62 -28.40 5.80
C THR A 7 -33.50 -27.37 5.68
N LEU A 8 -33.82 -26.07 5.74
CA LEU A 8 -32.82 -24.99 5.71
C LEU A 8 -31.85 -25.07 6.90
N ILE A 9 -32.38 -25.24 8.12
CA ILE A 9 -31.57 -25.36 9.34
C ILE A 9 -30.66 -26.59 9.28
N LEU A 10 -31.17 -27.72 8.75
CA LEU A 10 -30.38 -28.93 8.59
C LEU A 10 -29.22 -28.73 7.61
N ILE A 11 -29.47 -28.07 6.48
CA ILE A 11 -28.44 -27.77 5.47
C ILE A 11 -27.36 -26.84 6.05
N GLU A 12 -27.76 -25.79 6.76
CA GLU A 12 -26.84 -24.84 7.40
C GLU A 12 -25.98 -25.53 8.48
N TYR A 13 -26.60 -26.39 9.30
CA TYR A 13 -25.88 -27.17 10.31
C TYR A 13 -24.86 -28.13 9.67
N VAL A 14 -25.24 -28.82 8.58
CA VAL A 14 -24.35 -29.73 7.86
C VAL A 14 -23.19 -28.97 7.18
N GLN A 15 -23.45 -27.77 6.66
CA GLN A 15 -22.40 -26.91 6.08
C GLN A 15 -21.37 -26.48 7.12
N ILE A 16 -21.81 -26.00 8.29
CA ILE A 16 -20.91 -25.52 9.35
C ILE A 16 -20.11 -26.67 9.99
N LYS A 17 -20.66 -27.89 10.02
CA LYS A 17 -20.04 -29.02 10.71
C LYS A 17 -19.01 -29.78 9.85
N SER A 18 -18.96 -29.54 8.55
CA SER A 18 -18.09 -30.29 7.64
C SER A 18 -17.27 -29.39 6.73
N ASP A 19 -16.00 -29.18 7.09
CA ASP A 19 -14.99 -28.49 6.26
C ASP A 19 -14.87 -29.07 4.85
N TRP A 20 -15.22 -30.35 4.66
CA TRP A 20 -15.22 -31.01 3.35
C TRP A 20 -16.37 -30.50 2.47
N ILE A 21 -17.55 -30.33 3.04
CA ILE A 21 -18.72 -29.75 2.36
C ILE A 21 -18.50 -28.25 2.13
N GLU A 22 -17.94 -27.54 3.11
CA GLU A 22 -17.53 -26.15 2.95
C GLU A 22 -16.54 -25.99 1.78
N LYS A 23 -15.47 -26.80 1.71
CA LYS A 23 -14.50 -26.73 0.60
C LYS A 23 -15.10 -27.13 -0.75
N LEU A 24 -16.08 -28.03 -0.78
CA LEU A 24 -16.74 -28.46 -2.00
C LEU A 24 -17.71 -27.38 -2.52
N ILE A 25 -18.45 -26.73 -1.62
CA ILE A 25 -19.43 -25.67 -1.94
C ILE A 25 -18.72 -24.34 -2.22
N THR A 26 -17.78 -23.95 -1.37
CA THR A 26 -17.06 -22.68 -1.46
C THR A 26 -16.06 -22.68 -2.60
N GLY A 27 -15.67 -23.84 -3.15
CA GLY A 27 -14.74 -24.00 -4.27
C GLY A 27 -13.32 -23.46 -4.01
N LYS A 28 -12.41 -23.61 -4.98
CA LYS A 28 -11.08 -22.99 -4.94
C LYS A 28 -11.02 -21.82 -5.93
N SER A 29 -10.54 -20.67 -5.46
CA SER A 29 -10.25 -19.51 -6.31
C SER A 29 -9.25 -19.89 -7.41
N LYS A 30 -9.45 -19.38 -8.62
CA LYS A 30 -8.60 -19.65 -9.80
C LYS A 30 -7.97 -18.37 -10.30
N VAL A 31 -6.67 -18.41 -10.61
CA VAL A 31 -5.95 -17.27 -11.17
C VAL A 31 -6.26 -17.16 -12.66
N LEU A 32 -6.82 -16.01 -13.07
CA LEU A 32 -7.17 -15.68 -14.44
C LEU A 32 -6.14 -14.76 -15.11
N ILE A 33 -5.49 -13.88 -14.33
CA ILE A 33 -4.41 -13.00 -14.82
C ILE A 33 -3.23 -13.11 -13.87
N GLU A 34 -2.03 -13.18 -14.43
CA GLU A 34 -0.77 -13.08 -13.71
C GLU A 34 0.16 -12.09 -14.43
N ASN A 35 0.56 -11.03 -13.73
CA ASN A 35 1.42 -9.95 -14.22
C ASN A 35 1.01 -9.37 -15.59
N GLY A 36 -0.29 -9.15 -15.80
CA GLY A 36 -0.88 -8.66 -17.05
C GLY A 36 -1.11 -9.72 -18.12
N THR A 37 -0.66 -10.95 -17.91
CA THR A 37 -0.87 -12.07 -18.85
C THR A 37 -2.13 -12.84 -18.48
N ILE A 38 -3.05 -13.00 -19.43
CA ILE A 38 -4.27 -13.80 -19.26
C ILE A 38 -3.95 -15.29 -19.32
N ASN A 39 -4.51 -16.05 -18.39
CA ASN A 39 -4.50 -17.51 -18.41
C ASN A 39 -5.73 -18.06 -19.14
N GLU A 40 -5.61 -18.19 -20.47
CA GLU A 40 -6.68 -18.70 -21.33
C GLU A 40 -7.17 -20.10 -20.94
N LYS A 41 -6.27 -20.94 -20.41
CA LYS A 41 -6.61 -22.30 -19.97
C LYS A 41 -7.57 -22.27 -18.78
N GLU A 42 -7.34 -21.38 -17.81
CA GLU A 42 -8.24 -21.25 -16.65
C GLU A 42 -9.55 -20.56 -17.04
N LEU A 43 -9.51 -19.55 -17.93
CA LEU A 43 -10.72 -18.94 -18.51
C LEU A 43 -11.64 -19.97 -19.17
N ALA A 44 -11.07 -20.88 -19.99
CA ALA A 44 -11.83 -21.96 -20.62
C ALA A 44 -12.45 -22.93 -19.61
N LYS A 45 -11.74 -23.27 -18.52
CA LYS A 45 -12.25 -24.14 -17.44
C LYS A 45 -13.42 -23.52 -16.70
N VAL A 46 -13.38 -22.21 -16.47
CA VAL A 46 -14.45 -21.48 -15.76
C VAL A 46 -15.52 -20.93 -16.70
N ARG A 47 -15.44 -21.22 -18.00
CA ARG A 47 -16.39 -20.77 -19.04
C ARG A 47 -16.58 -19.25 -19.06
N MET A 48 -15.50 -18.50 -18.84
CA MET A 48 -15.47 -17.04 -18.90
C MET A 48 -14.74 -16.58 -20.16
N SER A 49 -15.31 -15.63 -20.90
CA SER A 49 -14.61 -15.00 -22.03
C SER A 49 -13.65 -13.91 -21.58
N VAL A 50 -12.69 -13.55 -22.44
CA VAL A 50 -11.79 -12.40 -22.20
C VAL A 50 -12.60 -11.12 -22.03
N ASP A 51 -13.60 -10.89 -22.88
CA ASP A 51 -14.48 -9.72 -22.79
C ASP A 51 -15.22 -9.62 -21.45
N GLN A 52 -15.66 -10.76 -20.89
CA GLN A 52 -16.30 -10.80 -19.57
C GLN A 52 -15.32 -10.45 -18.47
N LEU A 53 -14.09 -10.98 -18.53
CA LEU A 53 -13.04 -10.67 -17.57
C LEU A 53 -12.69 -9.17 -17.61
N GLU A 54 -12.48 -8.61 -18.80
CA GLU A 54 -12.22 -7.19 -19.01
C GLU A 54 -13.38 -6.32 -18.55
N MET A 55 -14.62 -6.73 -18.82
CA MET A 55 -15.81 -6.03 -18.32
C MET A 55 -15.85 -5.99 -16.79
N ASN A 56 -15.57 -7.12 -16.12
CA ASN A 56 -15.49 -7.20 -14.66
C ASN A 56 -14.40 -6.28 -14.09
N LEU A 57 -13.23 -6.24 -14.72
CA LEU A 57 -12.12 -5.36 -14.33
C LEU A 57 -12.47 -3.88 -14.53
N ARG A 58 -13.11 -3.55 -15.66
CA ARG A 58 -13.56 -2.18 -15.96
C ARG A 58 -14.61 -1.69 -14.96
N GLN A 59 -15.53 -2.56 -14.53
CA GLN A 59 -16.49 -2.24 -13.46
C GLN A 59 -15.81 -1.90 -12.13
N LYS A 60 -14.56 -2.32 -11.94
CA LYS A 60 -13.74 -2.02 -10.76
C LYS A 60 -12.70 -0.92 -11.00
N ASN A 61 -12.88 -0.11 -12.05
CA ASN A 61 -11.98 0.97 -12.48
C ASN A 61 -10.59 0.52 -12.95
N VAL A 62 -10.44 -0.74 -13.35
CA VAL A 62 -9.20 -1.25 -13.96
C VAL A 62 -9.35 -1.19 -15.47
N LEU A 63 -8.59 -0.30 -16.11
CA LEU A 63 -8.70 -0.04 -17.56
C LEU A 63 -7.69 -0.84 -18.38
N LYS A 64 -6.49 -1.06 -17.84
CA LYS A 64 -5.41 -1.78 -18.51
C LYS A 64 -5.18 -3.11 -17.82
N LEU A 65 -5.10 -4.17 -18.60
CA LEU A 65 -4.72 -5.49 -18.10
C LEU A 65 -3.28 -5.49 -17.59
N ASP A 66 -2.39 -4.71 -18.22
CA ASP A 66 -0.99 -4.58 -17.81
C ASP A 66 -0.81 -4.05 -16.39
N ASP A 67 -1.78 -3.29 -15.86
CA ASP A 67 -1.74 -2.76 -14.49
C ASP A 67 -2.11 -3.83 -13.45
N VAL A 68 -2.62 -5.00 -13.88
CA VAL A 68 -3.06 -6.09 -13.02
C VAL A 68 -1.90 -7.02 -12.70
N LYS A 69 -1.60 -7.17 -11.42
CA LYS A 69 -0.64 -8.15 -10.90
C LYS A 69 -1.26 -9.54 -10.82
N TYR A 70 -2.47 -9.62 -10.24
CA TYR A 70 -3.26 -10.85 -10.19
C TYR A 70 -4.73 -10.55 -10.41
N ALA A 71 -5.43 -11.39 -11.16
CA ALA A 71 -6.88 -11.47 -11.10
C ALA A 71 -7.29 -12.89 -10.79
N THR A 72 -8.27 -13.05 -9.90
CA THR A 72 -8.80 -14.36 -9.50
C THR A 72 -10.29 -14.42 -9.71
N ILE A 73 -10.83 -15.61 -9.94
CA ILE A 73 -12.27 -15.84 -9.90
C ILE A 73 -12.62 -16.67 -8.68
N GLU A 74 -13.49 -16.11 -7.85
CA GLU A 74 -14.07 -16.77 -6.70
C GLU A 74 -15.20 -17.70 -7.14
N PRO A 75 -15.55 -18.74 -6.36
CA PRO A 75 -16.51 -19.75 -6.82
C PRO A 75 -17.96 -19.26 -6.89
N ASN A 76 -18.24 -18.08 -6.32
CA ASN A 76 -19.47 -17.33 -6.55
C ASN A 76 -19.49 -16.59 -7.91
N GLY A 77 -18.45 -16.74 -8.74
CA GLY A 77 -18.30 -16.11 -10.05
C GLY A 77 -17.72 -14.69 -10.02
N GLN A 78 -17.39 -14.15 -8.86
CA GLN A 78 -16.84 -12.79 -8.74
C GLN A 78 -15.35 -12.75 -9.06
N VAL A 79 -14.92 -11.75 -9.81
CA VAL A 79 -13.51 -11.55 -10.14
C VAL A 79 -12.83 -10.66 -9.09
N GLY A 80 -11.91 -11.20 -8.31
CA GLY A 80 -10.97 -10.42 -7.47
C GLY A 80 -9.79 -9.90 -8.30
N TYR A 81 -9.16 -8.81 -7.87
CA TYR A 81 -7.95 -8.30 -8.52
C TYR A 81 -6.98 -7.65 -7.53
N LEU A 82 -5.71 -7.63 -7.92
CA LEU A 82 -4.64 -6.89 -7.28
C LEU A 82 -3.86 -6.15 -8.37
N LEU A 83 -3.68 -4.85 -8.21
CA LEU A 83 -2.88 -4.03 -9.11
C LEU A 83 -1.39 -4.16 -8.80
N LYS A 84 -0.56 -3.91 -9.80
CA LYS A 84 0.88 -3.72 -9.61
C LYS A 84 1.14 -2.49 -8.74
N ASP A 85 2.28 -2.48 -8.06
CA ASP A 85 2.58 -1.49 -7.03
C ASP A 85 2.58 -0.06 -7.61
N GLU A 86 3.04 0.10 -8.85
CA GLU A 86 3.05 1.35 -9.61
C GLU A 86 1.64 1.86 -10.00
N ALA A 87 0.64 0.97 -10.07
CA ALA A 87 -0.72 1.29 -10.45
C ALA A 87 -1.67 1.37 -9.25
N GLN A 88 -1.21 1.04 -8.04
CA GLN A 88 -2.03 1.12 -6.83
C GLN A 88 -2.25 2.57 -6.40
N PRO A 89 -3.47 2.93 -5.96
CA PRO A 89 -3.73 4.24 -5.39
C PRO A 89 -3.01 4.38 -4.05
N VAL A 90 -2.38 5.54 -3.83
CA VAL A 90 -1.71 5.85 -2.56
C VAL A 90 -2.73 5.87 -1.43
N THR A 91 -2.45 5.15 -0.35
CA THR A 91 -3.31 5.16 0.83
C THR A 91 -3.11 6.44 1.65
N LYS A 92 -4.16 6.88 2.37
CA LYS A 92 -4.05 8.01 3.31
C LYS A 92 -2.93 7.81 4.34
N LYS A 93 -2.68 6.57 4.75
CA LYS A 93 -1.62 6.23 5.70
C LYS A 93 -0.24 6.52 5.11
N GLU A 94 0.04 6.02 3.91
CA GLU A 94 1.32 6.25 3.21
C GLU A 94 1.53 7.72 2.92
N PHE A 95 0.48 8.43 2.47
CA PHE A 95 0.54 9.88 2.26
C PHE A 95 0.89 10.62 3.55
N ASN A 96 0.24 10.30 4.67
CA ASN A 96 0.54 10.93 5.95
C ASN A 96 1.96 10.60 6.46
N GLN A 97 2.45 9.38 6.20
CA GLN A 97 3.83 9.02 6.52
C GLN A 97 4.82 9.83 5.68
N LEU A 98 4.58 9.97 4.38
CA LEU A 98 5.37 10.81 3.50
C LEU A 98 5.36 12.27 3.99
N MET A 99 4.19 12.83 4.30
CA MET A 99 4.08 14.20 4.81
C MET A 99 4.84 14.40 6.12
N LYS A 100 4.79 13.44 7.06
CA LYS A 100 5.58 13.49 8.29
C LYS A 100 7.08 13.50 8.01
N LEU A 101 7.55 12.67 7.08
CA LEU A 101 8.95 12.63 6.69
C LEU A 101 9.39 13.97 6.07
N LEU A 102 8.56 14.55 5.19
CA LEU A 102 8.82 15.86 4.59
C LEU A 102 8.86 16.98 5.64
N THR A 103 7.90 17.03 6.57
CA THR A 103 7.86 18.03 7.65
C THR A 103 9.05 17.90 8.60
N ASN A 104 9.45 16.67 8.96
CA ASN A 104 10.60 16.44 9.82
C ASN A 104 11.89 16.93 9.17
N ASN A 105 12.08 16.64 7.88
CA ASN A 105 13.26 17.08 7.13
C ASN A 105 13.29 18.62 7.00
N GLN A 106 12.16 19.27 6.71
CA GLN A 106 12.07 20.73 6.70
C GLN A 106 12.42 21.36 8.06
N THR A 107 11.94 20.76 9.16
CA THR A 107 12.24 21.23 10.51
C THR A 107 13.74 21.14 10.81
N GLN A 108 14.39 20.03 10.43
CA GLN A 108 15.84 19.88 10.57
C GLN A 108 16.61 20.91 9.74
N LEU A 109 16.20 21.13 8.48
CA LEU A 109 16.84 22.12 7.60
C LEU A 109 16.74 23.54 8.19
N ASN A 110 15.60 23.89 8.77
CA ASN A 110 15.41 25.18 9.44
C ASN A 110 16.30 25.32 10.68
N GLN A 111 16.46 24.25 11.47
CA GLN A 111 17.36 24.24 12.63
C GLN A 111 18.83 24.38 12.21
N ILE A 112 19.26 23.70 11.15
CA ILE A 112 20.62 23.79 10.60
C ILE A 112 20.90 25.23 10.14
N ASN A 113 19.97 25.85 9.41
CA ASN A 113 20.13 27.23 8.97
C ASN A 113 20.21 28.22 10.14
N GLN A 114 19.42 28.02 11.20
CA GLN A 114 19.50 28.84 12.42
C GLN A 114 20.84 28.67 13.16
N GLN A 115 21.33 27.43 13.30
CA GLN A 115 22.66 27.18 13.87
C GLN A 115 23.76 27.79 13.01
N MET A 116 23.72 27.66 11.69
CA MET A 116 24.73 28.28 10.81
C MET A 116 24.74 29.80 10.90
N ASN A 117 23.57 30.44 11.01
CA ASN A 117 23.48 31.89 11.18
C ASN A 117 24.07 32.35 12.52
N GLN A 118 23.83 31.60 13.61
CA GLN A 118 24.40 31.90 14.92
C GLN A 118 25.91 31.65 14.97
N MET A 119 26.38 30.54 14.40
CA MET A 119 27.81 30.22 14.35
C MET A 119 28.56 31.29 13.54
N SER A 120 28.00 31.73 12.41
CA SER A 120 28.60 32.79 11.57
C SER A 120 28.75 34.13 12.27
N GLU A 121 27.91 34.44 13.27
CA GLU A 121 27.96 35.70 14.01
C GLU A 121 29.09 35.76 15.04
N ASP A 122 29.48 34.64 15.68
CA ASP A 122 30.45 34.56 16.80
C ASP A 122 31.72 33.72 16.46
N ASN A 123 32.14 33.70 15.19
CA ASN A 123 33.30 32.90 14.76
C ASN A 123 34.66 33.60 14.95
N LEU A 124 35.70 32.80 15.22
CA LEU A 124 37.11 33.20 15.32
C LEU A 124 37.59 34.06 14.14
N PHE A 125 37.11 33.78 12.93
CA PHE A 125 37.44 34.56 11.73
C PHE A 125 36.94 36.01 11.82
N LYS A 126 35.78 36.26 12.45
CA LYS A 126 35.23 37.60 12.68
C LYS A 126 35.99 38.32 13.80
N GLU A 127 36.48 37.60 14.81
CA GLU A 127 37.34 38.15 15.87
C GLU A 127 38.66 38.69 15.30
N VAL A 128 39.35 37.88 14.47
CA VAL A 128 40.59 38.29 13.79
C VAL A 128 40.35 39.48 12.87
N SER A 129 39.20 39.50 12.17
CA SER A 129 38.81 40.60 11.27
C SER A 129 38.54 41.91 12.02
N LYS A 130 37.94 41.83 13.22
CA LYS A 130 37.61 42.99 14.05
C LYS A 130 38.79 43.51 14.88
N LYS A 131 39.92 42.78 14.94
CA LYS A 131 41.12 43.12 15.74
C LYS A 131 40.82 43.56 17.18
N SER A 132 39.74 43.05 17.77
CA SER A 132 39.30 43.42 19.12
C SER A 132 39.21 42.15 19.94
N HIS A 133 40.15 41.98 20.86
CA HIS A 133 40.07 40.93 21.87
C HIS A 133 39.09 41.37 22.95
N ASN A 134 37.90 40.77 22.95
CA ASN A 134 36.88 41.04 23.97
C ASN A 134 37.08 40.22 25.25
N ASN A 135 38.01 39.25 25.27
CA ASN A 135 38.31 38.41 26.42
C ASN A 135 39.79 38.50 26.79
N GLU A 136 40.09 38.74 28.07
CA GLU A 136 41.47 38.74 28.57
C GLU A 136 42.07 37.33 28.51
N PRO A 137 43.34 37.18 28.09
CA PRO A 137 44.02 35.89 28.10
C PRO A 137 44.04 35.34 29.53
N PRO A 138 43.73 34.05 29.72
CA PRO A 138 43.80 33.42 31.04
C PRO A 138 45.15 33.69 31.70
N LYS A 139 45.13 34.12 32.97
CA LYS A 139 46.33 34.57 33.71
C LYS A 139 47.44 33.53 33.85
N HIS A 140 47.18 32.26 33.51
CA HIS A 140 48.15 31.17 33.53
C HIS A 140 48.91 31.00 32.20
N LEU A 141 48.59 31.82 31.19
CA LEU A 141 49.20 31.81 29.86
C LEU A 141 50.00 33.10 29.57
N GLN A 142 50.15 33.98 30.58
CA GLN A 142 50.95 35.22 30.51
C GLN A 142 52.31 35.02 31.16
#